data_AF-A0AAN6XNR2-F1
#
_entry.id   AF-A0AAN6XNR2-F1
#
_cell.length_a   1.000
_cell.length_b   1.000
_cell.length_c   1.000
_cell.angle_alpha   90.00
_cell.angle_beta   90.00
_cell.angle_gamma   90.00
#
_symmetry.space_group_name_H-M   'P 1'
#
loop_
_entity.id
_entity.type
_entity.pdbx_description
1 polymer ?
#
loop_
_entity_poly.entity_id
_entity_poly.type
_entity_poly.pdbx_seq_one_letter_code
_entity_poly.pdbx_strand_id
1 'polypeptide(L)'
;MDPAIIAARDNVIRAEVAEREAECILMAARENLLEAREHAMRLELEVSAANEAQSMFNTLTSHNTTASGTATPVAVSGVPSEAYAFPIDKLKRRQTREGKTPLVLVACGSFSPITFLHMRMFEMASDFVRFNTDFEVCAGYLSPVSDAYKKAGLAPGRHRVEMCSRAIASSPWLMVDPFETVNCNEKGEPEYVPTAKVLRHFDHEINTVLGGIEGTDGKMRKAKIALLAGADLVMSMGEPGLWSPIDLGVILGQYGAFIVERSGTDIELALSTLKQYENNIWVIGQVIQNDISSTKVRLFLKKDLSVRYLIPDPVVEYINEHHLYQEGPPKEKQEKINGPKDPAPESADGKLIKG
;
A
#
# COMPACT_ATOMS: atom_id res chain seq x y z
N MET A 1 28.44 14.78 -39.06
CA MET A 1 28.00 15.60 -37.91
C MET A 1 29.11 16.57 -37.57
N ASP A 2 28.79 17.80 -37.20
CA ASP A 2 29.76 18.82 -36.79
C ASP A 2 30.54 18.34 -35.53
N PRO A 3 31.88 18.35 -35.53
CA PRO A 3 32.70 17.99 -34.38
C PRO A 3 32.32 18.73 -33.08
N ALA A 4 31.85 19.97 -33.18
CA ALA A 4 31.40 20.75 -32.02
C ALA A 4 30.11 20.17 -31.40
N ILE A 5 29.21 19.63 -32.23
CA ILE A 5 27.97 18.99 -31.77
C ILE A 5 28.28 17.67 -31.06
N ILE A 6 29.24 16.89 -31.57
CA ILE A 6 29.69 15.64 -30.93
C ILE A 6 30.31 15.93 -29.56
N ALA A 7 31.21 16.92 -29.49
CA ALA A 7 31.84 17.31 -28.22
C ALA A 7 30.83 17.83 -27.19
N ALA A 8 29.81 18.59 -27.62
CA ALA A 8 28.74 19.04 -26.76
C ALA A 8 27.90 17.86 -26.22
N ARG A 9 27.59 16.88 -27.07
CA ARG A 9 26.84 15.67 -26.67
C ARG A 9 27.63 14.83 -25.67
N ASP A 10 28.93 14.65 -25.88
CA ASP A 10 29.79 13.90 -24.96
C ASP A 10 29.92 14.60 -23.60
N ASN A 11 29.92 15.93 -23.57
CA ASN A 11 29.89 16.71 -22.33
C ASN A 11 28.57 16.51 -21.56
N VAL A 12 27.43 16.50 -22.25
CA VAL A 12 26.12 16.23 -21.61
C VAL A 12 26.10 14.83 -21.00
N ILE A 13 26.54 13.82 -21.75
CA ILE A 13 26.58 12.43 -21.25
C ILE A 13 27.48 12.32 -20.00
N ARG A 14 28.64 12.98 -20.01
CA ARG A 14 29.53 13.00 -18.83
C ARG A 14 28.88 13.70 -17.63
N ALA A 15 28.16 14.79 -17.85
CA ALA A 15 27.44 15.50 -16.79
C ALA A 15 26.31 14.64 -16.21
N GLU A 16 25.53 13.97 -17.05
CA GLU A 16 24.46 13.05 -16.62
C GLU A 16 25.00 11.85 -15.81
N VAL A 17 26.16 11.31 -16.20
CA VAL A 17 26.82 10.22 -15.44
C VAL A 17 27.29 10.73 -14.07
N ALA A 18 27.92 11.91 -14.02
CA ALA A 18 28.38 12.50 -12.77
C ALA A 18 27.22 12.85 -11.83
N GLU A 19 26.08 13.32 -12.37
CA GLU A 19 24.86 13.56 -11.60
C GLU A 19 24.33 12.27 -10.96
N ARG A 20 24.24 11.17 -11.73
CA ARG A 20 23.83 9.86 -11.21
C ARG A 20 24.76 9.32 -10.12
N GLU A 21 26.08 9.50 -10.27
CA GLU A 21 27.05 9.10 -9.24
C GLU A 21 26.88 9.91 -7.95
N ALA A 22 26.67 11.23 -8.07
CA ALA A 22 26.42 12.10 -6.92
C ALA A 22 25.10 11.73 -6.20
N GLU A 23 24.05 11.38 -6.95
CA GLU A 23 22.79 10.90 -6.39
C GLU A 23 22.94 9.57 -5.65
N CYS A 24 23.71 8.61 -6.20
CA CYS A 24 24.03 7.36 -5.52
C CYS A 24 24.77 7.59 -4.19
N ILE A 25 25.75 8.50 -4.17
CA ILE A 25 26.47 8.88 -2.95
C ILE A 25 25.52 9.53 -1.94
N LEU A 26 24.65 10.44 -2.39
CA LEU A 26 23.66 11.09 -1.53
C LEU A 26 22.67 10.07 -0.95
N MET A 27 22.28 9.05 -1.73
CA MET A 27 21.39 7.98 -1.29
C MET A 27 22.05 7.12 -0.21
N ALA A 28 23.30 6.68 -0.42
CA ALA A 28 24.06 5.95 0.59
C ALA A 28 24.25 6.77 1.87
N ALA A 29 24.49 8.07 1.76
CA ALA A 29 24.59 8.97 2.91
C ALA A 29 23.26 9.09 3.68
N ARG A 30 22.12 9.12 2.98
CA ARG A 30 20.78 9.14 3.61
C ARG A 30 20.44 7.83 4.30
N GLU A 31 20.85 6.70 3.72
CA GLU A 31 20.70 5.37 4.32
C GLU A 31 21.49 5.27 5.62
N ASN A 32 22.78 5.62 5.59
CA ASN A 32 23.62 5.69 6.80
C ASN A 32 23.03 6.62 7.87
N LEU A 33 22.42 7.75 7.47
CA LEU A 33 21.78 8.68 8.42
C LEU A 33 20.52 8.07 9.04
N LEU A 34 19.73 7.30 8.28
CA LEU A 34 18.54 6.62 8.78
C LEU A 34 18.93 5.53 9.78
N GLU A 35 19.91 4.69 9.43
CA GLU A 35 20.45 3.66 10.34
C GLU A 35 20.99 4.27 11.64
N ALA A 36 21.72 5.39 11.54
CA ALA A 36 22.22 6.10 12.71
C ALA A 36 21.10 6.65 13.61
N ARG A 37 20.01 7.14 13.01
CA ARG A 37 18.82 7.63 13.75
C ARG A 37 18.09 6.50 14.45
N GLU A 38 17.88 5.38 13.78
CA GLU A 38 17.25 4.20 14.37
C GLU A 38 18.10 3.64 15.52
N HIS A 39 19.41 3.59 15.36
CA HIS A 39 20.33 3.19 16.42
C HIS A 39 20.27 4.15 17.62
N ALA A 40 20.24 5.47 17.38
CA ALA A 40 20.10 6.47 18.45
C ALA A 40 18.78 6.31 19.20
N MET A 41 17.65 6.13 18.50
CA MET A 41 16.35 5.89 19.11
C MET A 41 16.35 4.61 19.97
N ARG A 42 17.03 3.55 19.51
CA ARG A 42 17.15 2.30 20.25
C ARG A 42 17.92 2.50 21.57
N LEU A 43 19.03 3.23 21.53
CA LEU A 43 19.78 3.60 22.73
C LEU A 43 18.97 4.48 23.70
N GLU A 44 18.17 5.43 23.19
CA GLU A 44 17.29 6.26 24.02
C GLU A 44 16.24 5.42 24.76
N LEU A 45 15.64 4.44 24.07
CA LEU A 45 14.69 3.50 24.67
C LEU A 45 15.35 2.62 25.74
N GLU A 46 16.57 2.12 25.49
CA GLU A 46 17.33 1.34 26.48
C GLU A 46 17.67 2.16 27.73
N VAL A 47 18.08 3.42 27.56
CA VAL A 47 18.33 4.35 28.68
C VAL A 47 17.04 4.65 29.45
N SER A 48 15.92 4.85 28.76
CA SER A 48 14.61 5.05 29.41
C SER A 48 14.21 3.83 30.24
N ALA A 49 14.32 2.63 29.68
CA ALA A 49 14.00 1.38 30.36
C ALA A 49 14.92 1.14 31.58
N ALA A 50 16.22 1.45 31.45
CA ALA A 50 17.17 1.35 32.57
C ALA A 50 16.83 2.35 33.70
N ASN A 51 16.44 3.57 33.36
CA ASN A 51 16.01 4.58 34.33
C ASN A 51 14.71 4.19 35.04
N GLU A 52 13.74 3.62 34.33
CA GLU A 52 12.50 3.09 34.91
C GLU A 52 12.79 1.91 35.85
N ALA A 53 13.62 0.95 35.43
CA ALA A 53 14.02 -0.18 36.27
C ALA A 53 14.75 0.28 37.55
N GLN A 54 15.62 1.30 37.43
CA GLN A 54 16.31 1.89 38.58
C GLN A 54 15.34 2.63 39.51
N SER A 55 14.35 3.34 38.96
CA SER A 55 13.28 4.01 39.72
C SER A 55 12.41 3.00 40.48
N MET A 56 12.04 1.89 39.82
CA MET A 56 11.30 0.80 40.45
C MET A 56 12.12 0.14 41.56
N PHE A 57 13.42 -0.11 41.35
CA PHE A 57 14.31 -0.64 42.37
C PHE A 57 14.46 0.30 43.58
N ASN A 58 14.57 1.62 43.33
CA ASN A 58 14.63 2.62 44.39
C ASN A 58 13.30 2.76 45.16
N THR A 59 12.17 2.50 44.50
CA THR A 59 10.83 2.49 45.12
C THR A 59 10.58 1.23 45.95
N LEU A 60 11.06 0.07 45.49
CA LEU A 60 10.98 -1.20 46.22
C LEU A 60 11.91 -1.24 47.44
N THR A 61 13.01 -0.49 47.42
CA THR A 61 13.94 -0.36 48.56
C THR A 61 13.50 0.71 49.56
N SER A 62 12.63 1.66 49.19
CA SER A 62 12.11 2.69 50.10
C SER A 62 10.83 2.27 50.86
N HIS A 63 10.06 1.30 50.36
CA HIS A 63 8.90 0.76 51.06
C HIS A 63 9.21 -0.49 51.88
N ASN A 64 9.95 -0.29 52.97
CA ASN A 64 9.88 -1.16 54.14
C ASN A 64 9.49 -0.33 55.38
N THR A 65 8.37 0.39 55.29
CA THR A 65 7.66 0.93 56.47
C THR A 65 6.18 1.20 56.13
N THR A 66 5.30 0.53 56.88
CA THR A 66 3.88 0.83 57.19
C THR A 66 2.78 0.86 56.10
N ALA A 67 1.90 -0.14 56.23
CA ALA A 67 0.43 -0.06 56.40
C ALA A 67 -0.52 0.24 55.21
N SER A 68 -1.32 -0.81 54.90
CA SER A 68 -2.80 -0.86 54.83
C SER A 68 -3.57 0.27 54.14
N GLY A 69 -4.23 -0.06 53.01
CA GLY A 69 -5.37 0.69 52.49
C GLY A 69 -5.94 0.09 51.21
N THR A 70 -7.10 -0.56 51.32
CA THR A 70 -7.88 -1.13 50.20
C THR A 70 -8.64 -0.04 49.44
N ALA A 71 -8.39 0.08 48.13
CA ALA A 71 -9.32 0.72 47.20
C ALA A 71 -9.14 0.15 45.78
N THR A 72 -10.17 -0.52 45.28
CA THR A 72 -10.30 -0.99 43.89
C THR A 72 -10.64 0.17 42.95
N PRO A 73 -9.92 0.38 41.83
CA PRO A 73 -10.43 1.17 40.72
C PRO A 73 -11.10 0.28 39.67
N VAL A 74 -12.22 0.78 39.17
CA VAL A 74 -12.99 0.24 38.05
C VAL A 74 -12.14 0.27 36.78
N ALA A 75 -11.97 -0.89 36.15
CA ALA A 75 -11.26 -1.03 34.89
C ALA A 75 -12.10 -0.46 33.74
N VAL A 76 -11.64 0.64 33.14
CA VAL A 76 -12.00 1.00 31.78
C VAL A 76 -11.17 0.10 30.87
N SER A 77 -11.81 -0.90 30.26
CA SER A 77 -11.19 -1.77 29.29
C SER A 77 -10.87 -1.01 28.01
N GLY A 78 -9.74 -0.30 27.99
CA GLY A 78 -9.05 0.02 26.75
C GLY A 78 -8.53 -1.31 26.18
N VAL A 79 -9.09 -1.75 25.06
CA VAL A 79 -8.48 -2.81 24.27
C VAL A 79 -7.07 -2.30 23.89
N PRO A 80 -5.99 -3.00 24.26
CA PRO A 80 -4.67 -2.62 23.79
C PRO A 80 -4.69 -2.66 22.27
N SER A 81 -4.26 -1.59 21.62
CA SER A 81 -3.88 -1.65 20.20
C SER A 81 -2.81 -2.72 20.10
N GLU A 82 -3.16 -3.91 19.60
CA GLU A 82 -2.16 -4.96 19.37
C GLU A 82 -1.07 -4.36 18.48
N ALA A 83 0.17 -4.48 18.95
CA ALA A 83 1.32 -4.02 18.19
C ALA A 83 1.32 -4.74 16.83
N TYR A 84 1.61 -4.00 15.77
CA TYR A 84 1.74 -4.56 14.43
C TYR A 84 2.71 -5.76 14.44
N ALA A 85 2.32 -6.85 13.78
CA ALA A 85 3.16 -8.02 13.55
C ALA A 85 3.12 -8.41 12.08
N PHE A 86 4.29 -8.70 11.50
CA PHE A 86 4.41 -9.12 10.11
C PHE A 86 3.78 -10.51 9.91
N PRO A 87 2.80 -10.68 9.00
CA PRO A 87 2.10 -11.96 8.82
C PRO A 87 2.99 -12.99 8.11
N ILE A 88 3.15 -14.17 8.73
CA ILE A 88 4.02 -15.24 8.20
C ILE A 88 3.31 -16.60 8.04
N ASP A 89 2.04 -16.71 8.41
CA ASP A 89 1.34 -17.99 8.57
C ASP A 89 1.33 -18.86 7.31
N LYS A 90 1.32 -18.23 6.14
CA LYS A 90 1.30 -18.90 4.83
C LYS A 90 2.58 -18.66 4.03
N LEU A 91 3.61 -18.10 4.65
CA LEU A 91 4.92 -17.94 4.04
C LEU A 91 5.61 -19.29 3.98
N LYS A 92 5.92 -19.77 2.77
CA LYS A 92 6.78 -20.94 2.61
C LYS A 92 8.20 -20.62 3.09
N ARG A 93 8.58 -21.14 4.26
CA ARG A 93 9.90 -20.94 4.89
C ARG A 93 11.00 -21.83 4.33
N ARG A 94 10.64 -22.89 3.59
CA ARG A 94 11.56 -23.83 2.93
C ARG A 94 11.14 -24.13 1.50
N GLN A 95 12.05 -23.91 0.56
CA GLN A 95 11.85 -24.18 -0.86
C GLN A 95 11.64 -25.67 -1.12
N THR A 96 10.89 -25.93 -2.19
CA THR A 96 10.58 -27.29 -2.65
C THR A 96 11.20 -27.59 -4.00
N ARG A 97 11.71 -26.56 -4.70
CA ARG A 97 12.30 -26.69 -6.03
C ARG A 97 13.78 -26.31 -5.98
N GLU A 98 14.64 -27.29 -6.26
CA GLU A 98 16.08 -27.07 -6.34
C GLU A 98 16.46 -26.08 -7.45
N GLY A 99 17.46 -25.24 -7.20
CA GLY A 99 17.99 -24.28 -8.17
C GLY A 99 17.11 -23.05 -8.42
N LYS A 100 15.89 -22.99 -7.89
CA LYS A 100 15.01 -21.83 -8.04
C LYS A 100 15.31 -20.74 -7.00
N THR A 101 15.10 -19.49 -7.38
CA THR A 101 15.19 -18.33 -6.47
C THR A 101 13.85 -18.13 -5.76
N PRO A 102 13.80 -18.00 -4.42
CA PRO A 102 12.55 -17.76 -3.73
C PRO A 102 11.95 -16.40 -4.13
N LEU A 103 10.64 -16.34 -4.36
CA LEU A 103 9.92 -15.14 -4.78
C LEU A 103 8.72 -14.87 -3.89
N VAL A 104 8.53 -13.61 -3.52
CA VAL A 104 7.37 -13.10 -2.80
C VAL A 104 6.72 -12.02 -3.65
N LEU A 105 5.43 -12.18 -3.95
CA LEU A 105 4.65 -11.26 -4.75
C LEU A 105 3.87 -10.32 -3.83
N VAL A 106 3.97 -9.01 -4.04
CA VAL A 106 3.29 -7.99 -3.23
C VAL A 106 2.35 -7.18 -4.12
N ALA A 107 1.04 -7.24 -3.89
CA ALA A 107 0.07 -6.40 -4.56
C ALA A 107 -0.34 -5.23 -3.65
N CYS A 108 0.18 -4.05 -3.94
CA CYS A 108 -0.22 -2.81 -3.28
C CYS A 108 -1.48 -2.26 -3.97
N GLY A 109 -2.49 -1.84 -3.20
CA GLY A 109 -3.71 -1.37 -3.82
C GLY A 109 -4.78 -0.85 -2.87
N SER A 110 -5.80 -0.21 -3.44
CA SER A 110 -6.91 0.29 -2.65
C SER A 110 -7.79 -0.82 -2.09
N PHE A 111 -8.01 -1.93 -2.79
CA PHE A 111 -8.91 -3.03 -2.39
C PHE A 111 -10.24 -2.56 -1.76
N SER A 112 -10.94 -1.64 -2.44
CA SER A 112 -12.14 -0.98 -1.90
C SER A 112 -13.38 -1.22 -2.79
N PRO A 113 -13.97 -2.43 -2.78
CA PRO A 113 -13.50 -3.64 -2.09
C PRO A 113 -12.54 -4.47 -2.96
N ILE A 114 -11.94 -5.52 -2.38
CA ILE A 114 -11.29 -6.60 -3.13
C ILE A 114 -12.30 -7.29 -4.07
N THR A 115 -11.81 -7.84 -5.18
CA THR A 115 -12.62 -8.53 -6.22
C THR A 115 -11.93 -9.82 -6.66
N PHE A 116 -12.64 -10.70 -7.36
CA PHE A 116 -12.03 -11.91 -7.93
C PHE A 116 -10.89 -11.61 -8.90
N LEU A 117 -10.87 -10.44 -9.56
CA LEU A 117 -9.75 -10.03 -10.40
C LEU A 117 -8.46 -9.92 -9.60
N HIS A 118 -8.50 -9.32 -8.41
CA HIS A 118 -7.32 -9.17 -7.56
C HIS A 118 -6.72 -10.52 -7.17
N MET A 119 -7.58 -11.47 -6.79
CA MET A 119 -7.17 -12.85 -6.48
C MET A 119 -6.64 -13.56 -7.73
N ARG A 120 -7.31 -13.36 -8.88
CA ARG A 120 -6.92 -13.99 -10.15
C ARG A 120 -5.54 -13.53 -10.62
N MET A 121 -5.16 -12.27 -10.39
CA MET A 121 -3.82 -11.78 -10.73
C MET A 121 -2.71 -12.58 -10.04
N PHE A 122 -2.90 -12.98 -8.78
CA PHE A 122 -1.93 -13.81 -8.05
C PHE A 122 -1.79 -15.20 -8.66
N GLU A 123 -2.91 -15.87 -8.98
CA GLU A 123 -2.88 -17.19 -9.61
C GLU A 123 -2.22 -17.14 -10.99
N MET A 124 -2.52 -16.11 -11.79
CA MET A 124 -1.88 -15.89 -13.08
C MET A 124 -0.36 -15.67 -12.96
N ALA A 125 0.07 -14.87 -12.00
CA ALA A 125 1.49 -14.64 -11.76
C ALA A 125 2.20 -15.91 -11.26
N SER A 126 1.55 -16.69 -10.39
CA SER A 126 2.07 -17.98 -9.93
C SER A 126 2.27 -18.97 -11.07
N ASP A 127 1.29 -19.11 -11.96
CA ASP A 127 1.40 -19.96 -13.15
C ASP A 127 2.52 -19.47 -14.08
N PHE A 128 2.58 -18.17 -14.38
CA PHE A 128 3.63 -17.58 -15.22
C PHE A 128 5.02 -17.83 -14.64
N VAL A 129 5.21 -17.55 -13.35
CA VAL A 129 6.47 -17.80 -12.64
C VAL A 129 6.89 -19.26 -12.78
N ARG A 130 5.96 -20.20 -12.56
CA ARG A 130 6.24 -21.64 -12.60
C ARG A 130 6.78 -22.11 -13.95
N PHE A 131 6.30 -21.53 -15.05
CA PHE A 131 6.62 -21.97 -16.41
C PHE A 131 7.67 -21.13 -17.13
N ASN A 132 7.86 -19.86 -16.74
CA ASN A 132 8.63 -18.90 -17.55
C ASN A 132 9.79 -18.26 -16.82
N THR A 133 10.05 -18.64 -15.56
CA THR A 133 11.12 -18.04 -14.76
C THR A 133 11.91 -19.06 -13.94
N ASP A 134 13.00 -18.58 -13.35
CA ASP A 134 13.79 -19.32 -12.36
C ASP A 134 13.39 -19.05 -10.92
N PHE A 135 12.16 -18.58 -10.70
CA PHE A 135 11.62 -18.35 -9.37
C PHE A 135 10.76 -19.50 -8.85
N GLU A 136 10.66 -19.60 -7.52
CA GLU A 136 9.65 -20.37 -6.80
C GLU A 136 8.81 -19.40 -5.95
N VAL A 137 7.53 -19.27 -6.25
CA VAL A 137 6.62 -18.47 -5.41
C VAL A 137 6.52 -19.09 -4.02
N CYS A 138 6.82 -18.27 -3.01
CA CYS A 138 6.83 -18.64 -1.61
C CYS A 138 5.69 -17.98 -0.81
N ALA A 139 5.21 -16.82 -1.25
CA ALA A 139 4.03 -16.15 -0.69
C ALA A 139 3.49 -15.09 -1.66
N GLY A 140 2.22 -14.72 -1.45
CA GLY A 140 1.62 -13.52 -2.02
C GLY A 140 1.01 -12.65 -0.92
N TYR A 141 1.23 -11.34 -0.98
CA TYR A 141 0.69 -10.40 0.00
C TYR A 141 -0.20 -9.35 -0.66
N LEU A 142 -1.40 -9.20 -0.14
CA LEU A 142 -2.24 -8.02 -0.36
C LEU A 142 -1.79 -6.95 0.64
N SER A 143 -1.41 -5.77 0.15
CA SER A 143 -1.07 -4.60 0.97
C SER A 143 -2.11 -3.49 0.75
N PRO A 144 -3.17 -3.40 1.56
CA PRO A 144 -4.16 -2.34 1.45
C PRO A 144 -3.57 -0.97 1.77
N VAL A 145 -3.77 0.00 0.88
CA VAL A 145 -3.19 1.34 1.02
C VAL A 145 -3.62 2.06 2.30
N SER A 146 -2.80 2.96 2.84
CA SER A 146 -3.19 3.88 3.93
C SER A 146 -4.43 4.73 3.61
N ASP A 147 -5.22 5.06 4.63
CA ASP A 147 -6.35 6.00 4.51
C ASP A 147 -5.89 7.42 4.13
N ALA A 148 -4.62 7.75 4.37
CA ALA A 148 -3.99 9.00 3.93
C ALA A 148 -3.91 9.18 2.41
N TYR A 149 -4.14 8.11 1.64
CA TYR A 149 -4.21 8.18 0.18
C TYR A 149 -5.40 9.03 -0.32
N LYS A 150 -6.44 9.23 0.51
CA LYS A 150 -7.57 10.14 0.27
C LYS A 150 -8.29 9.95 -1.08
N LYS A 151 -8.25 8.75 -1.65
CA LYS A 151 -8.96 8.42 -2.90
C LYS A 151 -10.48 8.46 -2.69
N ALA A 152 -11.20 9.02 -3.68
CA ALA A 152 -12.65 9.07 -3.65
C ALA A 152 -13.27 7.66 -3.56
N GLY A 153 -14.14 7.45 -2.55
CA GLY A 153 -14.79 6.17 -2.30
C GLY A 153 -13.89 5.09 -1.68
N LEU A 154 -12.77 5.49 -1.07
CA LEU A 154 -11.94 4.60 -0.24
C LEU A 154 -12.67 4.31 1.08
N ALA A 155 -12.97 3.05 1.35
CA ALA A 155 -13.46 2.63 2.66
C ALA A 155 -12.31 2.70 3.70
N PRO A 156 -12.60 2.86 5.00
CA PRO A 156 -11.56 2.86 6.03
C PRO A 156 -10.67 1.61 5.98
N GLY A 157 -9.38 1.76 6.29
CA GLY A 157 -8.35 0.74 6.17
C GLY A 157 -8.70 -0.58 6.84
N ARG A 158 -9.19 -0.51 8.09
CA ARG A 158 -9.65 -1.68 8.86
C ARG A 158 -10.67 -2.55 8.10
N HIS A 159 -11.62 -1.92 7.38
CA HIS A 159 -12.65 -2.65 6.64
C HIS A 159 -12.06 -3.34 5.42
N ARG A 160 -11.07 -2.70 4.78
CA ARG A 160 -10.40 -3.25 3.61
C ARG A 160 -9.48 -4.40 3.96
N VAL A 161 -8.74 -4.30 5.06
CA VAL A 161 -7.94 -5.40 5.62
C VAL A 161 -8.84 -6.61 5.93
N GLU A 162 -9.98 -6.39 6.57
CA GLU A 162 -10.92 -7.46 6.91
C GLU A 162 -11.56 -8.10 5.67
N MET A 163 -12.01 -7.29 4.70
CA MET A 163 -12.53 -7.80 3.42
C MET A 163 -11.47 -8.59 2.65
N CYS A 164 -10.22 -8.13 2.61
CA CYS A 164 -9.12 -8.88 2.01
C CYS A 164 -8.91 -10.21 2.74
N SER A 165 -8.88 -10.20 4.07
CA SER A 165 -8.65 -11.40 4.89
C SER A 165 -9.72 -12.46 4.67
N ARG A 166 -11.00 -12.05 4.63
CA ARG A 166 -12.13 -12.92 4.30
C ARG A 166 -12.06 -13.47 2.88
N ALA A 167 -11.69 -12.63 1.91
CA ALA A 167 -11.58 -13.03 0.51
C ALA A 167 -10.54 -14.14 0.28
N ILE A 168 -9.41 -14.07 0.98
CA ILE A 168 -8.27 -14.99 0.81
C ILE A 168 -8.16 -16.05 1.92
N ALA A 169 -9.18 -16.19 2.77
CA ALA A 169 -9.18 -17.14 3.89
C ALA A 169 -8.86 -18.57 3.44
N SER A 170 -9.46 -19.02 2.34
CA SER A 170 -9.24 -20.36 1.76
C SER A 170 -7.97 -20.48 0.91
N SER A 171 -7.26 -19.39 0.63
CA SER A 171 -6.01 -19.46 -0.14
C SER A 171 -4.89 -20.04 0.73
N PRO A 172 -4.10 -21.01 0.22
CA PRO A 172 -3.02 -21.61 1.00
C PRO A 172 -1.73 -20.76 1.03
N TRP A 173 -1.66 -19.67 0.26
CA TRP A 173 -0.39 -18.95 0.02
C TRP A 173 -0.52 -17.42 0.01
N LEU A 174 -1.75 -16.89 0.09
CA LEU A 174 -2.01 -15.46 0.14
C LEU A 174 -2.27 -14.99 1.57
N MET A 175 -1.70 -13.83 1.92
CA MET A 175 -1.85 -13.14 3.20
C MET A 175 -2.22 -11.66 2.98
N VAL A 176 -2.69 -11.00 4.03
CA VAL A 176 -2.90 -9.54 4.05
C VAL A 176 -1.91 -8.94 5.04
N ASP A 177 -1.11 -7.98 4.60
CA ASP A 177 -0.27 -7.18 5.50
C ASP A 177 -0.94 -5.84 5.79
N PRO A 178 -1.30 -5.54 7.05
CA PRO A 178 -1.94 -4.28 7.41
C PRO A 178 -0.95 -3.11 7.57
N PHE A 179 0.37 -3.31 7.39
CA PHE A 179 1.43 -2.31 7.63
C PHE A 179 1.07 -0.91 7.16
N GLU A 180 0.69 -0.77 5.88
CA GLU A 180 0.31 0.53 5.32
C GLU A 180 -0.90 1.17 6.02
N THR A 181 -1.88 0.37 6.44
CA THR A 181 -3.12 0.87 7.06
C THR A 181 -2.96 1.25 8.53
N VAL A 182 -1.99 0.66 9.22
CA VAL A 182 -1.70 0.95 10.63
C VAL A 182 -0.57 1.96 10.81
N ASN A 183 0.13 2.31 9.72
CA ASN A 183 1.18 3.32 9.76
C ASN A 183 0.57 4.72 10.03
N CYS A 184 0.96 5.29 11.17
CA CYS A 184 0.51 6.60 11.61
C CYS A 184 1.70 7.52 11.87
N ASN A 185 1.49 8.82 11.70
CA ASN A 185 2.46 9.84 12.10
C ASN A 185 2.54 9.96 13.64
N GLU A 186 3.45 10.82 14.13
CA GLU A 186 3.65 11.09 15.57
C GLU A 186 2.37 11.53 16.31
N LYS A 187 1.35 12.02 15.59
CA LYS A 187 0.06 12.44 16.14
C LYS A 187 -1.00 11.32 16.14
N GLY A 188 -0.65 10.12 15.69
CA GLY A 188 -1.56 9.00 15.54
C GLY A 188 -2.50 9.10 14.33
N GLU A 189 -2.22 10.00 13.38
CA GLU A 189 -3.02 10.13 12.16
C GLU A 189 -2.45 9.23 11.06
N PRO A 190 -3.29 8.60 10.20
CA PRO A 190 -2.81 7.78 9.10
C PRO A 190 -1.81 8.52 8.23
N GLU A 191 -0.69 7.87 7.90
CA GLU A 191 0.35 8.43 7.04
C GLU A 191 0.45 7.64 5.73
N TYR A 192 0.65 8.34 4.61
CA TYR A 192 0.81 7.71 3.30
C TYR A 192 2.19 7.07 3.18
N VAL A 193 2.22 5.81 2.76
CA VAL A 193 3.45 5.06 2.55
C VAL A 193 3.67 4.85 1.04
N PRO A 194 4.74 5.39 0.43
CA PRO A 194 5.07 5.11 -0.96
C PRO A 194 5.33 3.61 -1.18
N THR A 195 4.90 3.07 -2.32
CA THR A 195 5.09 1.66 -2.71
C THR A 195 6.54 1.19 -2.55
N ALA A 196 7.52 2.03 -2.85
CA ALA A 196 8.94 1.71 -2.66
C ALA A 196 9.28 1.38 -1.19
N LYS A 197 8.70 2.10 -0.23
CA LYS A 197 8.87 1.81 1.21
C LYS A 197 8.15 0.53 1.62
N VAL A 198 6.99 0.26 1.03
CA VAL A 198 6.24 -0.99 1.27
C VAL A 198 7.08 -2.19 0.83
N LEU A 199 7.68 -2.15 -0.37
CA LEU A 199 8.53 -3.25 -0.85
C LEU A 199 9.80 -3.41 0.01
N ARG A 200 10.38 -2.31 0.50
CA ARG A 200 11.49 -2.35 1.48
C ARG A 200 11.09 -2.98 2.80
N HIS A 201 9.89 -2.69 3.30
CA HIS A 201 9.33 -3.32 4.49
C HIS A 201 9.27 -4.85 4.32
N PHE A 202 8.68 -5.34 3.22
CA PHE A 202 8.68 -6.78 2.92
C PHE A 202 10.09 -7.37 2.78
N ASP A 203 11.02 -6.66 2.15
CA ASP A 203 12.42 -7.11 2.03
C ASP A 203 13.08 -7.21 3.40
N HIS A 204 12.89 -6.20 4.27
CA HIS A 204 13.44 -6.18 5.61
C HIS A 204 12.88 -7.32 6.47
N GLU A 205 11.55 -7.46 6.54
CA GLU A 205 10.91 -8.50 7.34
C GLU A 205 11.35 -9.91 6.88
N ILE A 206 11.34 -10.16 5.57
CA ILE A 206 11.60 -11.51 5.06
C ILE A 206 13.10 -11.83 5.01
N ASN A 207 13.93 -10.89 4.56
CA ASN A 207 15.34 -11.17 4.30
C ASN A 207 16.27 -10.77 5.44
N THR A 208 15.88 -9.79 6.26
CA THR A 208 16.69 -9.33 7.41
C THR A 208 16.18 -9.94 8.71
N VAL A 209 14.91 -9.73 9.08
CA VAL A 209 14.35 -10.23 10.35
C VAL A 209 14.26 -11.75 10.35
N LEU A 210 13.73 -12.32 9.27
CA LEU A 210 13.54 -13.76 9.13
C LEU A 210 14.74 -14.50 8.48
N GLY A 211 15.78 -13.78 8.06
CA GLY A 211 17.00 -14.34 7.47
C GLY A 211 16.85 -14.96 6.08
N GLY A 212 15.73 -14.73 5.39
CA GLY A 212 15.42 -15.28 4.06
C GLY A 212 14.57 -16.56 4.10
N ILE A 213 14.73 -17.39 3.07
CA ILE A 213 14.01 -18.67 2.89
C ILE A 213 15.03 -19.79 2.74
N GLU A 214 14.81 -20.91 3.43
CA GLU A 214 15.70 -22.07 3.39
C GLU A 214 15.58 -22.77 2.02
N GLY A 215 16.71 -23.03 1.35
CA GLY A 215 16.77 -23.80 0.12
C GLY A 215 16.57 -25.30 0.35
N THR A 216 16.44 -26.07 -0.73
CA THR A 216 16.39 -27.55 -0.66
C THR A 216 17.66 -28.17 -0.08
N ASP A 217 18.78 -27.43 -0.15
CA ASP A 217 20.11 -27.75 0.39
C ASP A 217 20.32 -27.30 1.84
N GLY A 218 19.28 -26.77 2.51
CA GLY A 218 19.35 -26.29 3.89
C GLY A 218 20.01 -24.93 4.06
N LYS A 219 20.42 -24.26 2.97
CA LYS A 219 21.06 -22.93 3.03
C LYS A 219 20.01 -21.82 2.94
N MET A 220 20.15 -20.78 3.75
CA MET A 220 19.28 -19.61 3.67
C MET A 220 19.57 -18.80 2.39
N ARG A 221 18.49 -18.37 1.71
CA ARG A 221 18.54 -17.60 0.46
C ARG A 221 17.68 -16.36 0.58
N LYS A 222 18.17 -15.23 0.05
CA LYS A 222 17.39 -14.00 -0.06
C LYS A 222 16.19 -14.24 -0.98
N ALA A 223 14.98 -13.99 -0.49
CA ALA A 223 13.79 -13.96 -1.31
C ALA A 223 13.76 -12.70 -2.17
N LYS A 224 13.50 -12.86 -3.48
CA LYS A 224 13.18 -11.74 -4.34
C LYS A 224 11.79 -11.23 -3.97
N ILE A 225 11.70 -9.96 -3.58
CA ILE A 225 10.43 -9.25 -3.45
C ILE A 225 10.11 -8.63 -4.80
N ALA A 226 8.89 -8.78 -5.29
CA ALA A 226 8.44 -8.17 -6.53
C ALA A 226 7.03 -7.61 -6.40
N LEU A 227 6.79 -6.47 -7.05
CA LEU A 227 5.46 -5.88 -7.15
C LEU A 227 4.59 -6.73 -8.08
N LEU A 228 3.34 -7.00 -7.71
CA LEU A 228 2.32 -7.57 -8.58
C LEU A 228 1.25 -6.51 -8.85
N ALA A 229 1.02 -6.19 -10.11
CA ALA A 229 0.06 -5.15 -10.50
C ALA A 229 -0.62 -5.44 -11.84
N GLY A 230 -1.74 -4.75 -12.08
CA GLY A 230 -2.33 -4.69 -13.41
C GLY A 230 -1.63 -3.65 -14.29
N ALA A 231 -1.79 -3.77 -15.61
CA ALA A 231 -1.19 -2.87 -16.60
C ALA A 231 -1.50 -1.38 -16.38
N ASP A 232 -2.66 -1.04 -15.79
CA ASP A 232 -3.01 0.34 -15.43
C ASP A 232 -1.95 1.02 -14.55
N LEU A 233 -1.30 0.26 -13.66
CA LEU A 233 -0.27 0.79 -12.77
C LEU A 233 1.01 1.14 -13.54
N VAL A 234 1.40 0.28 -14.48
CA VAL A 234 2.60 0.49 -15.32
C VAL A 234 2.42 1.67 -16.25
N MET A 235 1.22 1.83 -16.82
CA MET A 235 0.88 3.05 -17.58
C MET A 235 1.11 4.30 -16.72
N SER A 236 0.65 4.28 -15.47
CA SER A 236 0.83 5.41 -14.55
C SER A 236 2.30 5.67 -14.22
N MET A 237 3.15 4.63 -14.19
CA MET A 237 4.59 4.75 -13.96
C MET A 237 5.34 5.39 -15.14
N GLY A 238 4.80 5.28 -16.36
CA GLY A 238 5.31 5.96 -17.55
C GLY A 238 4.89 7.43 -17.65
N GLU A 239 3.89 7.87 -16.88
CA GLU A 239 3.39 9.25 -16.90
C GLU A 239 4.34 10.20 -16.14
N PRO A 240 4.88 11.24 -16.80
CA PRO A 240 5.81 12.17 -16.16
C PRO A 240 5.21 12.87 -14.93
N GLY A 241 5.98 12.89 -13.83
CA GLY A 241 5.62 13.62 -12.61
C GLY A 241 4.64 12.91 -11.67
N LEU A 242 4.10 11.74 -12.05
CA LEU A 242 3.21 10.98 -11.18
C LEU A 242 3.96 10.07 -10.19
N TRP A 243 5.17 9.64 -10.57
CA TRP A 243 6.04 8.82 -9.73
C TRP A 243 7.39 9.49 -9.54
N SER A 244 7.95 9.35 -8.33
CA SER A 244 9.32 9.74 -8.04
C SER A 244 10.29 8.86 -8.86
N PRO A 245 11.23 9.42 -9.62
CA PRO A 245 12.23 8.63 -10.36
C PRO A 245 13.04 7.71 -9.43
N ILE A 246 13.32 8.18 -8.20
CA ILE A 246 14.01 7.39 -7.16
C ILE A 246 13.15 6.19 -6.76
N ASP A 247 11.85 6.40 -6.53
CA ASP A 247 10.95 5.31 -6.15
C ASP A 247 10.77 4.32 -7.32
N LEU A 248 10.74 4.79 -8.57
CA LEU A 248 10.73 3.91 -9.74
C LEU A 248 12.02 3.08 -9.84
N GLY A 249 13.17 3.67 -9.56
CA GLY A 249 14.45 2.95 -9.51
C GLY A 249 14.47 1.85 -8.45
N VAL A 250 13.82 2.09 -7.30
CA VAL A 250 13.65 1.07 -6.26
C VAL A 250 12.66 -0.02 -6.70
N ILE A 251 11.47 0.38 -7.13
CA ILE A 251 10.39 -0.55 -7.48
C ILE A 251 10.79 -1.43 -8.68
N LEU A 252 11.24 -0.81 -9.78
CA LEU A 252 11.50 -1.51 -11.04
C LEU A 252 12.98 -1.88 -11.21
N GLY A 253 13.91 -1.15 -10.61
CA GLY A 253 15.34 -1.47 -10.69
C GLY A 253 15.77 -2.53 -9.67
N GLN A 254 15.36 -2.40 -8.40
CA GLN A 254 15.81 -3.31 -7.33
C GLN A 254 14.88 -4.52 -7.17
N TYR A 255 13.57 -4.28 -7.06
CA TYR A 255 12.60 -5.35 -6.77
C TYR A 255 12.06 -6.04 -8.02
N GLY A 256 11.61 -5.24 -8.99
CA GLY A 256 10.97 -5.70 -10.22
C GLY A 256 9.47 -5.85 -10.08
N ALA A 257 8.80 -6.11 -11.19
CA ALA A 257 7.34 -6.16 -11.23
C ALA A 257 6.79 -7.24 -12.16
N PHE A 258 5.74 -7.92 -11.72
CA PHE A 258 4.89 -8.80 -12.51
C PHE A 258 3.61 -8.05 -12.87
N ILE A 259 3.37 -7.90 -14.16
CA ILE A 259 2.37 -7.00 -14.71
C ILE A 259 1.35 -7.81 -15.49
N VAL A 260 0.12 -7.85 -14.98
CA VAL A 260 -0.98 -8.55 -15.65
C VAL A 260 -1.63 -7.60 -16.66
N GLU A 261 -1.66 -8.01 -17.92
CA GLU A 261 -2.33 -7.27 -19.00
C GLU A 261 -3.81 -7.04 -18.71
N ARG A 262 -4.35 -5.96 -19.25
CA ARG A 262 -5.77 -5.62 -19.17
C ARG A 262 -6.31 -5.12 -20.51
N SER A 263 -7.60 -5.31 -20.73
CA SER A 263 -8.30 -4.79 -21.90
C SER A 263 -8.23 -3.26 -21.92
N GLY A 264 -7.77 -2.68 -23.04
CA GLY A 264 -7.72 -1.23 -23.24
C GLY A 264 -6.49 -0.52 -22.68
N THR A 265 -5.46 -1.27 -22.27
CA THR A 265 -4.15 -0.71 -21.91
C THR A 265 -3.12 -0.98 -23.01
N ASP A 266 -2.42 0.07 -23.44
CA ASP A 266 -1.28 -0.02 -24.37
C ASP A 266 0.02 -0.27 -23.58
N ILE A 267 0.23 -1.53 -23.23
CA ILE A 267 1.40 -1.92 -22.42
C ILE A 267 2.72 -1.67 -23.15
N GLU A 268 2.73 -1.77 -24.49
CA GLU A 268 3.93 -1.52 -25.29
C GLU A 268 4.39 -0.06 -25.16
N LEU A 269 3.44 0.88 -25.22
CA LEU A 269 3.73 2.29 -25.00
C LEU A 269 4.32 2.55 -23.61
N ALA A 270 3.73 2.00 -22.55
CA ALA A 270 4.27 2.19 -21.20
C ALA A 270 5.66 1.57 -21.04
N LEU A 271 5.88 0.36 -21.56
CA LEU A 271 7.17 -0.30 -21.50
C LEU A 271 8.24 0.47 -22.28
N SER A 272 7.88 1.18 -23.36
CA SER A 272 8.82 2.02 -24.10
C SER A 272 9.44 3.13 -23.23
N THR A 273 8.66 3.69 -22.30
CA THR A 273 9.14 4.70 -21.34
C THR A 273 9.95 4.11 -20.19
N LEU A 274 9.78 2.80 -19.92
CA LEU A 274 10.41 2.08 -18.83
C LEU A 274 11.49 1.09 -19.31
N LYS A 275 11.98 1.26 -20.54
CA LYS A 275 12.89 0.32 -21.22
C LYS A 275 14.13 -0.04 -20.40
N GLN A 276 14.66 0.91 -19.63
CA GLN A 276 15.82 0.67 -18.75
C GLN A 276 15.58 -0.41 -17.67
N TYR A 277 14.31 -0.75 -17.39
CA TYR A 277 13.91 -1.77 -16.43
C TYR A 277 13.35 -3.04 -17.08
N GLU A 278 13.43 -3.19 -18.41
CA GLU A 278 12.77 -4.28 -19.15
C GLU A 278 13.11 -5.67 -18.63
N ASN A 279 14.35 -5.90 -18.18
CA ASN A 279 14.81 -7.19 -17.66
C ASN A 279 14.25 -7.54 -16.27
N ASN A 280 13.57 -6.60 -15.61
CA ASN A 280 13.00 -6.78 -14.28
C ASN A 280 11.48 -6.55 -14.28
N ILE A 281 10.87 -6.52 -15.47
CA ILE A 281 9.43 -6.43 -15.68
C ILE A 281 8.97 -7.68 -16.42
N TRP A 282 8.08 -8.45 -15.79
CA TRP A 282 7.48 -9.64 -16.37
C TRP A 282 6.03 -9.35 -16.75
N VAL A 283 5.73 -9.37 -18.04
CA VAL A 283 4.37 -9.17 -18.55
C VAL A 283 3.63 -10.50 -18.64
N ILE A 284 2.42 -10.53 -18.10
CA ILE A 284 1.57 -11.72 -18.03
C ILE A 284 0.28 -11.45 -18.82
N GLY A 285 0.13 -12.14 -19.95
CA GLY A 285 -1.07 -12.03 -20.78
C GLY A 285 -2.32 -12.63 -20.14
N GLN A 286 -3.47 -11.98 -20.35
CA GLN A 286 -4.78 -12.51 -19.95
C GLN A 286 -5.43 -13.30 -21.11
N VAL A 287 -5.49 -14.63 -20.97
CA VAL A 287 -6.27 -15.47 -21.91
C VAL A 287 -7.77 -15.30 -21.69
N ILE A 288 -8.20 -15.19 -20.43
CA ILE A 288 -9.58 -14.94 -20.04
C ILE A 288 -9.65 -13.53 -19.46
N GLN A 289 -10.39 -12.65 -20.13
CA GLN A 289 -10.57 -11.27 -19.70
C GLN A 289 -11.49 -11.20 -18.49
N ASN A 290 -10.99 -10.66 -17.38
CA ASN A 290 -11.79 -10.34 -16.20
C ASN A 290 -11.64 -8.84 -15.88
N ASP A 291 -12.63 -8.05 -16.28
CA ASP A 291 -12.60 -6.59 -16.10
C ASP A 291 -13.49 -6.09 -14.94
N ILE A 292 -13.64 -6.93 -13.90
CA ILE A 292 -14.35 -6.59 -12.67
C ILE A 292 -13.46 -5.70 -11.78
N SER A 293 -13.67 -4.39 -11.88
CA SER A 293 -12.99 -3.39 -11.04
C SER A 293 -13.81 -3.02 -9.80
N SER A 294 -13.13 -2.64 -8.73
CA SER A 294 -13.79 -2.14 -7.51
C SER A 294 -14.68 -0.92 -7.78
N THR A 295 -14.35 -0.10 -8.79
CA THR A 295 -15.20 1.03 -9.19
C THR A 295 -16.55 0.58 -9.74
N LYS A 296 -16.58 -0.48 -10.58
CA LYS A 296 -17.84 -1.07 -11.06
C LYS A 296 -18.63 -1.72 -9.91
N VAL A 297 -17.94 -2.41 -9.01
CA VAL A 297 -18.56 -3.01 -7.80
C VAL A 297 -19.23 -1.94 -6.92
N ARG A 298 -18.52 -0.84 -6.61
CA ARG A 298 -19.10 0.28 -5.85
C ARG A 298 -20.29 0.92 -6.58
N LEU A 299 -20.25 1.01 -7.91
CA LEU A 299 -21.38 1.53 -8.70
C LEU A 299 -22.62 0.63 -8.59
N PHE A 300 -22.44 -0.69 -8.58
CA PHE A 300 -23.54 -1.64 -8.42
C PHE A 300 -24.15 -1.54 -7.01
N LEU A 301 -23.30 -1.53 -5.98
CA LEU A 301 -23.73 -1.36 -4.59
C LEU A 301 -24.52 -0.05 -4.39
N LYS A 302 -24.06 1.06 -4.98
CA LYS A 302 -24.78 2.35 -4.95
C LYS A 302 -26.14 2.32 -5.62
N LYS A 303 -26.34 1.43 -6.60
CA LYS A 303 -27.59 1.27 -7.34
C LYS A 303 -28.47 0.15 -6.79
N ASP A 304 -28.12 -0.39 -5.63
CA ASP A 304 -28.79 -1.55 -5.02
C ASP A 304 -28.84 -2.77 -5.97
N LEU A 305 -27.80 -2.91 -6.81
CA LEU A 305 -27.65 -4.04 -7.73
C LEU A 305 -26.82 -5.14 -7.07
N SER A 306 -27.20 -6.39 -7.34
CA SER A 306 -26.47 -7.55 -6.85
C SER A 306 -25.02 -7.56 -7.32
N VAL A 307 -24.14 -7.88 -6.38
CA VAL A 307 -22.69 -7.91 -6.57
C VAL A 307 -22.12 -9.32 -6.34
N ARG A 308 -23.01 -10.29 -6.10
CA ARG A 308 -22.70 -11.71 -5.95
C ARG A 308 -22.06 -12.25 -7.23
N TYR A 309 -21.09 -13.14 -7.09
CA TYR A 309 -20.25 -13.68 -8.18
C TYR A 309 -19.31 -12.67 -8.87
N LEU A 310 -19.35 -11.37 -8.50
CA LEU A 310 -18.33 -10.39 -8.90
C LEU A 310 -17.20 -10.30 -7.87
N ILE A 311 -17.52 -10.54 -6.60
CA ILE A 311 -16.60 -10.59 -5.46
C ILE A 311 -16.94 -11.82 -4.59
N PRO A 312 -16.03 -12.25 -3.68
CA PRO A 312 -16.30 -13.39 -2.80
C PRO A 312 -17.50 -13.17 -1.87
N ASP A 313 -18.30 -14.22 -1.64
CA ASP A 313 -19.49 -14.17 -0.78
C ASP A 313 -19.20 -13.64 0.65
N PRO A 314 -18.12 -14.05 1.34
CA PRO A 314 -17.75 -13.47 2.64
C PRO A 314 -17.51 -11.95 2.63
N VAL A 315 -17.12 -11.40 1.47
CA VAL A 315 -16.95 -9.95 1.29
C VAL A 315 -18.30 -9.28 1.07
N VAL A 316 -19.21 -9.91 0.33
CA VAL A 316 -20.60 -9.43 0.16
C VAL A 316 -21.29 -9.35 1.52
N GLU A 317 -21.18 -10.40 2.32
CA GLU A 317 -21.73 -10.48 3.68
C GLU A 317 -21.18 -9.36 4.56
N TYR A 318 -19.87 -9.16 4.57
CA TYR A 318 -19.21 -8.10 5.32
C TYR A 318 -19.66 -6.69 4.89
N ILE A 319 -19.78 -6.44 3.58
CA ILE A 319 -20.25 -5.16 3.05
C ILE A 319 -21.67 -4.85 3.54
N ASN A 320 -22.54 -5.86 3.54
CA ASN A 320 -23.93 -5.71 3.98
C ASN A 320 -24.03 -5.49 5.49
N GLU A 321 -23.28 -6.26 6.29
CA GLU A 321 -23.23 -6.14 7.75
C GLU A 321 -22.78 -4.74 8.21
N HIS A 322 -21.82 -4.15 7.50
CA HIS A 322 -21.24 -2.85 7.85
C HIS A 322 -21.78 -1.67 7.03
N HIS A 323 -22.82 -1.88 6.23
CA HIS A 323 -23.45 -0.85 5.37
C HIS A 323 -22.43 -0.06 4.52
N LEU A 324 -21.42 -0.75 3.99
CA LEU A 324 -20.35 -0.11 3.22
C LEU A 324 -20.84 0.25 1.81
N TYR A 325 -20.30 1.36 1.28
CA TYR A 325 -20.53 1.83 -0.10
C TYR A 325 -21.96 2.25 -0.46
N GLN A 326 -22.87 2.33 0.52
CA GLN A 326 -24.20 2.92 0.38
C GLN A 326 -24.10 4.46 0.43
N GLU A 327 -24.98 5.19 -0.26
CA GLU A 327 -25.13 6.62 0.02
C GLU A 327 -25.77 6.79 1.40
N GLY A 328 -25.23 7.70 2.22
CA GLY A 328 -25.92 8.13 3.43
C GLY A 328 -27.30 8.72 3.06
N PRO A 329 -28.24 8.83 4.03
CA PRO A 329 -29.54 9.43 3.75
C PRO A 329 -29.34 10.79 3.05
N PRO A 330 -30.19 11.15 2.07
CA PRO A 330 -30.11 12.46 1.44
C PRO A 330 -30.04 13.50 2.53
N LYS A 331 -29.01 14.37 2.49
CA LYS A 331 -29.02 15.56 3.35
C LYS A 331 -30.34 16.26 3.07
N GLU A 332 -31.24 16.27 4.05
CA GLU A 332 -32.49 17.01 3.95
C GLU A 332 -32.14 18.39 3.43
N LYS A 333 -32.69 18.73 2.25
CA LYS A 333 -32.65 20.11 1.80
C LYS A 333 -33.33 20.87 2.93
N GLN A 334 -32.56 21.66 3.67
CA GLN A 334 -33.14 22.73 4.47
C GLN A 334 -33.92 23.58 3.48
N GLU A 335 -35.23 23.34 3.41
CA GLU A 335 -36.16 24.26 2.80
C GLU A 335 -35.93 25.57 3.55
N LYS A 336 -35.25 26.51 2.88
CA LYS A 336 -35.33 27.90 3.28
C LYS A 336 -36.80 28.27 3.16
N ILE A 337 -37.50 28.25 4.28
CA ILE A 337 -38.78 28.91 4.45
C ILE A 337 -38.49 30.39 4.20
N ASN A 338 -38.62 30.81 2.94
CA ASN A 338 -38.72 32.21 2.61
C ASN A 338 -40.07 32.66 3.16
N GLY A 339 -40.05 33.34 4.30
CA GLY A 339 -41.21 34.07 4.80
C GLY A 339 -41.76 35.03 3.74
N PRO A 340 -43.05 35.41 3.86
CA PRO A 340 -43.70 36.24 2.85
C PRO A 340 -42.95 37.57 2.69
N LYS A 341 -42.63 37.93 1.46
CA LYS A 341 -42.14 39.26 1.13
C LYS A 341 -43.30 40.24 1.24
N ASP A 342 -43.19 41.20 2.16
CA ASP A 342 -44.05 42.37 2.18
C ASP A 342 -43.94 43.14 0.84
N PRO A 343 -45.06 43.62 0.27
CA PRO A 343 -45.02 44.41 -0.95
C PRO A 343 -44.48 45.82 -0.67
N ALA A 344 -43.52 46.25 -1.48
CA ALA A 344 -43.02 47.63 -1.49
C ALA A 344 -44.10 48.60 -2.04
N PRO A 345 -44.13 49.87 -1.59
CA PRO A 345 -45.19 50.80 -1.97
C PRO A 345 -45.00 51.36 -3.38
N GLU A 346 -46.12 51.48 -4.10
CA GLU A 346 -46.25 52.19 -5.37
C GLU A 346 -45.94 53.68 -5.23
N SER A 347 -45.07 54.21 -6.10
CA SER A 347 -44.98 55.64 -6.39
C SER A 347 -45.47 55.89 -7.81
N ALA A 348 -46.58 56.61 -7.90
CA ALA A 348 -47.17 57.12 -9.14
C ALA A 348 -46.48 58.40 -9.64
N ASP A 349 -46.82 58.75 -10.88
CA ASP A 349 -46.50 59.95 -11.67
C ASP A 349 -45.17 59.95 -12.44
N GLY A 350 -45.11 60.21 -13.75
CA GLY A 350 -46.14 60.61 -14.71
C GLY A 350 -45.55 60.79 -16.13
N LYS A 351 -46.33 60.38 -17.13
CA LYS A 351 -46.49 60.86 -18.53
C LYS A 351 -45.49 61.89 -19.13
N LEU A 352 -44.94 61.58 -20.32
CA LEU A 352 -45.15 62.25 -21.65
C LEU A 352 -44.21 61.63 -22.72
N ILE A 353 -44.69 60.82 -23.68
CA ILE A 353 -44.98 61.13 -25.11
C ILE A 353 -43.92 61.98 -25.86
N LYS A 354 -43.27 61.42 -26.91
CA LYS A 354 -43.44 61.66 -28.37
C LYS A 354 -42.12 61.51 -29.16
N GLY A 355 -42.19 60.86 -30.33
CA GLY A 355 -41.15 60.91 -31.38
C GLY A 355 -40.86 59.57 -32.00
#